data_AF-A0A4V1ADX4-F1
#
_entry.id   AF-A0A4V1ADX4-F1
#
_cell.length_a   1.000
_cell.length_b   1.000
_cell.length_c   1.000
_cell.angle_alpha   90.00
_cell.angle_beta   90.00
_cell.angle_gamma   90.00
#
_symmetry.space_group_name_H-M   'P 1'
#
loop_
_entity.id
_entity.type
_entity.pdbx_description
1 polymer ?
#
loop_
_entity_poly.entity_id
_entity_poly.type
_entity_poly.pdbx_seq_one_letter_code
_entity_poly.pdbx_strand_id
1 'polypeptide(L)'
;MASKNCQYDLNTENCAMLNQISQEVYHIVRKNDEALARLTSLVDTKLRLPNIPMPEIAETESYDDNADADELTLPSSNTGEGLTNGNSASNLNGSNSPDISHLNEDNEEDELRGHLDTNLRLGSVPCDEGMFKNIHNRRIRQLLIDNHRLLLIKENKQKENHDLWRTYETYEHLISEIIIPKLSQDVNAGNIERIAATKEILTDQTFPLEDHVWIAYCEYIERLESVKLVTNKLVEFLQDQFHGEQVERLAAQLAIVENLIGRLKAGGLGRSKSGSCFPVKICE
;
A
#
# COMPACT_ATOMS: atom_id res chain seq x y z
N MET A 1 -45.27 21.70 36.80
CA MET A 1 -45.74 22.37 35.57
C MET A 1 -44.80 21.98 34.44
N ALA A 2 -45.34 21.40 33.38
CA ALA A 2 -44.59 20.72 32.33
C ALA A 2 -43.77 21.70 31.48
N SER A 3 -42.47 21.40 31.34
CA SER A 3 -41.55 22.00 30.38
C SER A 3 -42.06 21.76 28.97
N LYS A 4 -42.55 22.82 28.31
CA LYS A 4 -42.90 22.80 26.89
C LYS A 4 -41.85 23.60 26.11
N ASN A 5 -41.27 22.92 25.13
CA ASN A 5 -40.73 23.44 23.89
C ASN A 5 -39.45 24.28 23.97
N CYS A 6 -38.32 23.61 24.21
CA CYS A 6 -37.08 23.94 23.49
C CYS A 6 -37.04 23.07 22.23
N GLN A 7 -37.80 23.48 21.21
CA GLN A 7 -37.71 22.92 19.88
C GLN A 7 -36.48 23.58 19.23
N TYR A 8 -35.32 22.98 19.46
CA TYR A 8 -34.13 23.32 18.69
C TYR A 8 -34.40 22.85 17.27
N ASP A 9 -34.76 23.78 16.38
CA ASP A 9 -34.68 23.56 14.95
C ASP A 9 -33.20 23.38 14.60
N LEU A 10 -32.70 22.16 14.78
CA LEU A 10 -31.51 21.66 14.11
C LEU A 10 -31.77 21.85 12.62
N ASN A 11 -31.21 22.90 12.03
CA ASN A 11 -31.29 23.20 10.60
C ASN A 11 -31.02 21.93 9.80
N THR A 12 -32.08 21.26 9.37
CA THR A 12 -32.05 20.01 8.62
C THR A 12 -31.42 20.20 7.24
N GLU A 13 -31.31 21.45 6.78
CA GLU A 13 -30.61 21.82 5.54
C GLU A 13 -29.12 21.49 5.58
N ASN A 14 -28.44 21.65 6.74
CA ASN A 14 -27.04 21.27 6.86
C ASN A 14 -26.85 19.75 6.89
N CYS A 15 -27.84 18.98 7.35
CA CYS A 15 -27.76 17.52 7.34
C CYS A 15 -27.80 16.96 5.91
N ALA A 16 -28.53 17.60 4.99
CA ALA A 16 -28.58 17.19 3.59
C ALA A 16 -27.21 17.37 2.91
N MET A 17 -26.56 18.52 3.13
CA MET A 17 -25.24 18.80 2.57
C MET A 17 -24.16 17.87 3.15
N LEU A 18 -24.20 17.62 4.47
CA LEU A 18 -23.26 16.71 5.12
C LEU A 18 -23.42 15.26 4.62
N ASN A 19 -24.67 14.83 4.40
CA ASN A 19 -24.97 13.50 3.86
C ASN A 19 -24.52 13.38 2.40
N GLN A 20 -24.68 14.44 1.60
CA GLN A 20 -24.17 14.48 0.22
C GLN A 20 -22.64 14.38 0.18
N ILE A 21 -21.93 15.16 1.00
CA ILE A 21 -20.46 15.09 1.12
C ILE A 21 -20.04 13.69 1.59
N SER A 22 -20.73 13.11 2.57
CA SER A 22 -20.44 11.76 3.06
C SER A 22 -20.62 10.70 1.95
N GLN A 23 -21.65 10.82 1.11
CA GLN A 23 -21.88 9.91 -0.02
C GLN A 23 -20.80 10.07 -1.10
N GLU A 24 -20.37 11.30 -1.38
CA GLU A 24 -19.31 11.57 -2.34
C GLU A 24 -17.96 11.01 -1.88
N VAL A 25 -17.61 11.22 -0.61
CA VAL A 25 -16.42 10.62 0.01
C VAL A 25 -16.49 9.10 -0.06
N TYR A 26 -17.64 8.49 0.29
CA TYR A 26 -17.83 7.05 0.20
C TYR A 26 -17.62 6.52 -1.23
N HIS A 27 -18.13 7.22 -2.25
CA HIS A 27 -17.94 6.85 -3.65
C HIS A 27 -16.48 6.96 -4.10
N ILE A 28 -15.75 7.96 -3.63
CA ILE A 28 -14.32 8.14 -3.94
C ILE A 28 -13.50 7.01 -3.30
N VAL A 29 -13.74 6.70 -2.02
CA VAL A 29 -13.06 5.61 -1.30
C VAL A 29 -13.30 4.28 -2.02
N ARG A 30 -14.55 3.98 -2.39
CA ARG A 30 -14.89 2.74 -3.10
C ARG A 30 -14.19 2.63 -4.46
N LYS A 31 -14.04 3.73 -5.20
CA LYS A 31 -13.28 3.74 -6.48
C LYS A 31 -11.79 3.49 -6.25
N ASN A 32 -11.22 4.04 -5.17
CA ASN A 32 -9.81 3.83 -4.82
C ASN A 32 -9.57 2.35 -4.44
N ASP A 33 -10.47 1.75 -3.66
CA ASP A 33 -10.39 0.32 -3.30
C ASP A 33 -10.44 -0.58 -4.55
N GLU A 34 -11.30 -0.26 -5.51
CA GLU A 34 -11.38 -1.00 -6.77
C GLU A 34 -10.10 -0.85 -7.61
N ALA A 35 -9.49 0.34 -7.63
CA ALA A 35 -8.22 0.56 -8.30
C ALA A 35 -7.08 -0.22 -7.63
N LEU A 36 -7.02 -0.25 -6.30
CA LEU A 36 -6.04 -1.01 -5.53
C LEU A 36 -6.19 -2.52 -5.73
N ALA A 37 -7.43 -3.03 -5.76
CA ALA A 37 -7.70 -4.44 -6.05
C ALA A 37 -7.22 -4.83 -7.45
N ARG A 38 -7.44 -3.96 -8.45
CA ARG A 38 -6.94 -4.17 -9.82
C ARG A 38 -5.42 -4.14 -9.89
N LEU A 39 -4.76 -3.21 -9.20
CA LEU A 39 -3.30 -3.12 -9.12
C LEU A 39 -2.70 -4.37 -8.48
N THR A 40 -3.27 -4.82 -7.36
CA THR A 40 -2.81 -6.03 -6.66
C THR A 40 -2.96 -7.26 -7.54
N SER A 41 -4.11 -7.43 -8.20
CA SER A 41 -4.31 -8.51 -9.17
C SER A 41 -3.33 -8.45 -10.34
N LEU A 42 -3.01 -7.25 -10.83
CA LEU A 42 -2.06 -7.06 -11.93
C LEU A 42 -0.64 -7.41 -11.49
N VAL A 43 -0.26 -7.04 -10.26
CA VAL A 43 1.00 -7.46 -9.63
C VAL A 43 1.03 -8.99 -9.51
N ASP A 44 0.03 -9.62 -8.91
CA ASP A 44 0.03 -11.09 -8.73
C ASP A 44 0.05 -11.88 -10.05
N THR A 45 -0.58 -11.35 -11.10
CA THR A 45 -0.64 -12.02 -12.41
C THR A 45 0.57 -11.75 -13.30
N LYS A 46 1.18 -10.55 -13.23
CA LYS A 46 2.31 -10.15 -14.10
C LYS A 46 3.66 -10.30 -13.42
N LEU A 47 3.73 -10.15 -12.10
CA LEU A 47 4.91 -10.40 -11.27
C LEU A 47 4.85 -11.80 -10.66
N ARG A 48 4.37 -12.80 -11.41
CA ARG A 48 4.76 -14.18 -11.12
C ARG A 48 6.27 -14.25 -11.24
N LEU A 49 6.94 -14.09 -10.11
CA LEU A 49 8.36 -14.40 -9.96
C LEU A 49 8.54 -15.81 -10.53
N PRO A 50 9.54 -16.05 -11.39
CA PRO A 50 9.85 -17.40 -11.83
C PRO A 50 9.96 -18.26 -10.58
N ASN A 51 9.29 -19.40 -10.54
CA ASN A 51 9.38 -20.35 -9.43
C ASN A 51 10.85 -20.71 -9.25
N ILE A 52 11.55 -19.96 -8.39
CA ILE A 52 12.87 -20.32 -7.93
C ILE A 52 12.60 -21.57 -7.10
N PRO A 53 13.11 -22.75 -7.50
CA PRO A 53 12.97 -23.95 -6.69
C PRO A 53 13.52 -23.60 -5.32
N MET A 54 12.62 -23.53 -4.35
CA MET A 54 12.97 -23.22 -2.97
C MET A 54 13.97 -24.31 -2.56
N PRO A 55 15.20 -23.96 -2.15
CA PRO A 55 16.16 -24.96 -1.73
C PRO A 55 15.49 -25.77 -0.64
N GLU A 56 15.43 -27.08 -0.86
CA GLU A 56 14.94 -28.08 0.09
C GLU A 56 15.67 -27.79 1.40
N ILE A 57 14.98 -27.15 2.34
CA ILE A 57 15.51 -26.87 3.67
C ILE A 57 15.67 -28.25 4.28
N ALA A 58 16.89 -28.78 4.18
CA ALA A 58 17.28 -30.01 4.83
C ALA A 58 16.84 -29.90 6.29
N GLU A 59 15.96 -30.83 6.67
CA GLU A 59 15.34 -30.97 7.97
C GLU A 59 16.34 -30.62 9.06
N THR A 60 16.15 -29.43 9.64
CA THR A 60 16.93 -29.01 10.79
C THR A 60 16.42 -29.84 11.94
N GLU A 61 17.32 -30.66 12.47
CA GLU A 61 17.11 -31.59 13.57
C GLU A 61 16.22 -30.97 14.66
N SER A 62 15.19 -31.73 15.00
CA SER A 62 14.28 -31.49 16.11
C SER A 62 15.04 -31.23 17.41
N TYR A 63 15.06 -29.97 17.84
CA TYR A 63 15.24 -29.66 19.25
C TYR A 63 13.89 -29.87 19.94
N ASP A 64 13.76 -31.03 20.58
CA ASP A 64 12.79 -31.26 21.64
C ASP A 64 13.15 -30.32 22.81
N ASP A 65 12.34 -29.28 23.02
CA ASP A 65 12.22 -28.67 24.33
C ASP A 65 10.73 -28.45 24.63
N ASN A 66 10.20 -29.38 25.41
CA ASN A 66 8.88 -29.34 26.00
C ASN A 66 8.82 -28.21 27.05
N ALA A 67 7.92 -27.25 26.85
CA ALA A 67 7.33 -26.49 27.96
C ALA A 67 5.96 -25.95 27.56
N ASP A 68 4.94 -26.67 28.03
CA ASP A 68 3.56 -26.28 28.33
C ASP A 68 3.16 -24.82 28.06
N ALA A 69 2.20 -24.62 27.13
CA ALA A 69 1.13 -23.63 27.28
C ALA A 69 -0.01 -23.84 26.25
N ASP A 70 -1.15 -24.29 26.76
CA ASP A 70 -2.54 -24.06 26.33
C ASP A 70 -2.87 -23.95 24.83
N GLU A 71 -3.40 -25.06 24.32
CA GLU A 71 -3.99 -25.23 22.99
C GLU A 71 -5.47 -24.78 22.97
N LEU A 72 -5.74 -23.66 22.31
CA LEU A 72 -7.08 -23.30 21.82
C LEU A 72 -7.23 -23.77 20.36
N THR A 73 -7.92 -24.90 20.21
CA THR A 73 -8.39 -25.49 18.96
C THR A 73 -9.30 -24.55 18.15
N LEU A 74 -8.99 -24.36 16.87
CA LEU A 74 -9.96 -24.10 15.79
C LEU A 74 -9.54 -24.82 14.48
N PRO A 75 -10.49 -25.15 13.59
CA PRO A 75 -10.40 -26.34 12.73
C PRO A 75 -9.76 -26.08 11.36
N SER A 76 -8.90 -27.03 10.95
CA SER A 76 -8.42 -27.16 9.57
C SER A 76 -9.48 -27.85 8.70
N SER A 77 -9.91 -27.15 7.66
CA SER A 77 -10.63 -27.73 6.52
C SER A 77 -9.64 -28.22 5.49
N ASN A 78 -9.52 -29.55 5.41
CA ASN A 78 -8.95 -30.29 4.29
C ASN A 78 -9.88 -30.21 3.07
N THR A 79 -9.29 -29.90 1.92
CA THR A 79 -9.61 -30.41 0.57
C THR A 79 -8.47 -29.90 -0.33
N GLY A 80 -7.56 -30.68 -0.89
CA GLY A 80 -7.59 -32.10 -1.25
C GLY A 80 -7.93 -32.23 -2.74
N GLU A 81 -6.92 -32.12 -3.60
CA GLU A 81 -6.84 -32.53 -5.02
C GLU A 81 -5.53 -31.91 -5.56
N GLY A 82 -4.53 -32.58 -6.12
CA GLY A 82 -4.41 -33.90 -6.69
C GLY A 82 -3.32 -33.78 -7.77
N LEU A 83 -2.06 -34.03 -7.43
CA LEU A 83 -0.97 -34.14 -8.41
C LEU A 83 -0.34 -35.53 -8.27
N THR A 84 -0.68 -36.37 -9.23
CA THR A 84 -0.15 -37.70 -9.42
C THR A 84 1.31 -37.62 -9.86
N ASN A 85 2.23 -37.94 -8.95
CA ASN A 85 3.61 -38.27 -9.29
C ASN A 85 3.63 -39.69 -9.87
N GLY A 86 3.79 -39.78 -11.19
CA GLY A 86 4.03 -41.02 -11.90
C GLY A 86 5.48 -41.44 -11.76
N ASN A 87 5.74 -42.30 -10.78
CA ASN A 87 6.95 -43.11 -10.64
C ASN A 87 7.19 -43.94 -11.92
N SER A 88 8.35 -43.76 -12.56
CA SER A 88 8.97 -44.80 -13.38
C SER A 88 10.08 -45.45 -12.58
N ALA A 89 9.64 -46.35 -11.68
CA ALA A 89 10.51 -47.28 -10.99
C ALA A 89 11.06 -48.30 -11.99
N SER A 90 12.38 -48.40 -11.98
CA SER A 90 13.20 -49.42 -12.61
C SER A 90 12.79 -50.81 -12.14
N ASN A 91 12.34 -51.64 -13.07
CA ASN A 91 12.05 -53.05 -12.86
C ASN A 91 13.35 -53.84 -13.13
N LEU A 92 14.21 -53.95 -12.13
CA LEU A 92 15.37 -54.86 -12.12
C LEU A 92 14.91 -56.23 -11.64
N ASN A 93 14.52 -57.10 -12.57
CA ASN A 93 14.47 -58.53 -12.34
C ASN A 93 14.63 -59.28 -13.68
N GLY A 94 15.78 -59.91 -13.86
CA GLY A 94 16.12 -60.62 -15.09
C GLY A 94 17.53 -61.19 -15.04
N SER A 95 17.75 -62.11 -14.09
CA SER A 95 18.93 -62.96 -14.06
C SER A 95 18.89 -63.92 -15.25
N ASN A 96 19.57 -63.57 -16.35
CA ASN A 96 20.01 -64.49 -17.38
C ASN A 96 21.44 -64.11 -17.73
N SER A 97 22.38 -64.98 -17.36
CA SER A 97 23.78 -64.90 -17.76
C SER A 97 23.88 -65.05 -19.28
N PRO A 98 24.30 -64.02 -20.05
CA PRO A 98 24.59 -64.18 -21.44
C PRO A 98 26.04 -64.60 -21.60
N ASP A 99 26.21 -65.63 -22.40
CA ASP A 99 27.48 -66.18 -22.87
C ASP A 99 28.37 -65.07 -23.47
N ILE A 100 29.54 -64.84 -22.86
CA ILE A 100 30.50 -63.80 -23.24
C ILE A 100 31.38 -64.33 -24.37
N SER A 101 30.80 -64.51 -25.55
CA SER A 101 31.59 -64.81 -26.75
C SER A 101 30.82 -64.44 -28.01
N HIS A 102 30.53 -63.15 -28.21
CA HIS A 102 30.37 -62.48 -29.51
C HIS A 102 29.85 -61.04 -29.31
N LEU A 103 30.66 -60.17 -28.70
CA LEU A 103 30.47 -58.73 -28.85
C LEU A 103 31.42 -58.26 -29.95
N ASN A 104 31.00 -58.48 -31.19
CA ASN A 104 31.50 -57.69 -32.30
C ASN A 104 30.96 -56.27 -32.09
N GLU A 105 31.87 -55.46 -31.60
CA GLU A 105 31.86 -54.01 -31.56
C GLU A 105 31.45 -53.45 -32.94
N ASP A 106 30.72 -52.32 -32.93
CA ASP A 106 30.29 -51.49 -34.06
C ASP A 106 28.79 -51.62 -34.41
N ASN A 107 27.99 -50.65 -33.91
CA ASN A 107 26.70 -50.15 -34.45
C ASN A 107 25.43 -50.19 -33.59
N GLU A 108 25.50 -50.34 -32.27
CA GLU A 108 24.46 -49.72 -31.43
C GLU A 108 24.94 -48.30 -31.12
N GLU A 109 24.26 -47.33 -31.73
CA GLU A 109 24.46 -45.90 -31.53
C GLU A 109 24.66 -45.64 -30.03
N ASP A 110 25.76 -44.99 -29.68
CA ASP A 110 26.08 -44.67 -28.29
C ASP A 110 25.02 -43.67 -27.78
N GLU A 111 23.87 -44.17 -27.32
CA GLU A 111 22.67 -43.40 -27.00
C GLU A 111 22.97 -42.29 -26.00
N LEU A 112 23.87 -42.59 -25.06
CA LEU A 112 24.38 -41.64 -24.09
C LEU A 112 25.10 -40.47 -24.78
N ARG A 113 25.92 -40.75 -25.78
CA ARG A 113 26.66 -39.72 -26.53
C ARG A 113 25.71 -38.88 -27.39
N GLY A 114 24.74 -39.51 -28.05
CA GLY A 114 23.68 -38.80 -28.77
C GLY A 114 22.90 -37.85 -27.86
N HIS A 115 22.55 -38.29 -26.65
CA HIS A 115 21.89 -37.46 -25.65
C HIS A 115 22.78 -36.31 -25.16
N LEU A 116 24.07 -36.57 -24.91
CA LEU A 116 25.03 -35.56 -24.48
C LEU A 116 25.28 -34.51 -25.58
N ASP A 117 25.44 -34.91 -26.83
CA ASP A 117 25.61 -33.98 -27.95
C ASP A 117 24.35 -33.15 -28.20
N THR A 118 23.16 -33.74 -28.08
CA THR A 118 21.90 -33.02 -28.28
C THR A 118 21.67 -31.96 -27.20
N ASN A 119 21.91 -32.28 -25.93
CA ASN A 119 21.61 -31.38 -24.81
C ASN A 119 22.75 -30.43 -24.44
N LEU A 120 23.99 -30.88 -24.59
CA LEU A 120 25.17 -30.16 -24.10
C LEU A 120 26.15 -29.79 -25.21
N ARG A 121 25.92 -30.26 -26.46
CA ARG A 121 26.77 -29.98 -27.62
C ARG A 121 28.24 -30.31 -27.36
N LEU A 122 28.52 -31.48 -26.78
CA LEU A 122 29.88 -31.92 -26.44
C LEU A 122 30.83 -31.82 -27.64
N GLY A 123 30.35 -32.20 -28.83
CA GLY A 123 31.12 -32.12 -30.08
C GLY A 123 31.62 -30.72 -30.45
N SER A 124 31.00 -29.65 -29.94
CA SER A 124 31.45 -28.28 -30.19
C SER A 124 32.58 -27.81 -29.27
N VAL A 125 32.87 -28.55 -28.19
CA VAL A 125 33.87 -28.15 -27.20
C VAL A 125 35.25 -28.67 -27.63
N PRO A 126 36.21 -27.78 -27.92
CA PRO A 126 37.55 -28.20 -28.30
C PRO A 126 38.20 -28.93 -27.13
N CYS A 127 38.71 -30.12 -27.39
CA CYS A 127 39.44 -30.93 -26.42
C CYS A 127 40.69 -31.48 -27.11
N ASP A 128 41.84 -31.36 -26.45
CA ASP A 128 43.07 -31.97 -26.95
C ASP A 128 43.01 -33.48 -26.73
N GLU A 129 42.68 -34.22 -27.79
CA GLU A 129 42.69 -35.69 -27.81
C GLU A 129 44.08 -36.26 -27.49
N GLY A 130 45.12 -35.42 -27.58
CA GLY A 130 46.49 -35.69 -27.17
C GLY A 130 46.62 -36.14 -25.71
N MET A 131 45.81 -35.61 -24.81
CA MET A 131 45.96 -35.83 -23.37
C MET A 131 45.74 -37.29 -22.94
N PHE A 132 44.97 -38.07 -23.70
CA PHE A 132 44.60 -39.45 -23.35
C PHE A 132 45.17 -40.51 -24.31
N LYS A 133 46.16 -40.15 -25.14
CA LYS A 133 46.77 -41.06 -26.13
C LYS A 133 47.34 -42.35 -25.55
N ASN A 134 47.78 -42.34 -24.30
CA ASN A 134 48.41 -43.48 -23.62
C ASN A 134 47.43 -44.61 -23.24
N ILE A 135 46.12 -44.36 -23.31
CA ILE A 135 45.09 -45.30 -22.86
C ILE A 135 44.70 -46.22 -24.01
N HIS A 136 45.07 -47.50 -23.93
CA HIS A 136 44.93 -48.45 -25.04
C HIS A 136 43.47 -48.79 -25.37
N ASN A 137 42.59 -48.80 -24.36
CA ASN A 137 41.17 -49.06 -24.57
C ASN A 137 40.48 -47.82 -25.16
N ARG A 138 39.98 -47.93 -26.40
CA ARG A 138 39.32 -46.86 -27.15
C ARG A 138 38.08 -46.30 -26.42
N ARG A 139 37.26 -47.17 -25.82
CA ARG A 139 36.04 -46.78 -25.11
C ARG A 139 36.35 -45.96 -23.86
N ILE A 140 37.32 -46.42 -23.06
CA ILE A 140 37.76 -45.70 -21.86
C ILE A 140 38.37 -44.34 -22.25
N ARG A 141 39.16 -44.29 -23.33
CA ARG A 141 39.72 -43.05 -23.85
C ARG A 141 38.63 -42.05 -24.26
N GLN A 142 37.61 -42.50 -24.98
CA GLN A 142 36.48 -41.65 -25.40
C GLN A 142 35.71 -41.12 -24.18
N LEU A 143 35.42 -41.97 -23.20
CA LEU A 143 34.73 -41.57 -21.98
C LEU A 143 35.52 -40.50 -21.19
N LEU A 144 36.85 -40.60 -21.15
CA LEU A 144 37.70 -39.60 -20.49
C LEU A 144 37.72 -38.27 -21.25
N ILE A 145 37.74 -38.30 -22.59
CA ILE A 145 37.60 -37.10 -23.42
C ILE A 145 36.25 -36.43 -23.14
N ASP A 146 35.16 -37.20 -23.12
CA ASP A 146 33.81 -36.68 -22.91
C ASP A 146 33.64 -36.15 -21.47
N ASN A 147 34.19 -36.84 -20.46
CA ASN A 147 34.23 -36.33 -19.08
C ASN A 147 35.02 -35.01 -18.98
N HIS A 148 36.14 -34.88 -19.69
CA HIS A 148 36.90 -33.64 -19.70
C HIS A 148 36.12 -32.49 -20.36
N ARG A 149 35.45 -32.76 -21.49
CA ARG A 149 34.55 -31.79 -22.14
C ARG A 149 33.41 -31.36 -21.22
N LEU A 150 32.81 -32.30 -20.49
CA LEU A 150 31.76 -32.00 -19.50
C LEU A 150 32.26 -31.09 -18.37
N LEU A 151 33.49 -31.30 -17.89
CA LEU A 151 34.10 -30.42 -16.89
C LEU A 151 34.29 -29.00 -17.45
N LEU A 152 34.79 -28.86 -18.68
CA LEU A 152 34.93 -27.55 -19.32
C LEU A 152 33.58 -26.84 -19.51
N ILE A 153 32.54 -27.58 -19.92
CA ILE A 153 31.17 -27.03 -20.02
C ILE A 153 30.68 -26.57 -18.65
N LYS A 154 30.91 -27.37 -17.60
CA LYS A 154 30.50 -27.02 -16.24
C LYS A 154 31.18 -25.74 -15.76
N GLU A 155 32.49 -25.62 -15.94
CA GLU A 155 33.25 -24.42 -15.55
C GLU A 155 32.79 -23.19 -16.33
N ASN A 156 32.59 -23.31 -17.64
CA ASN A 156 32.07 -22.23 -18.46
C ASN A 156 30.67 -21.78 -18.01
N LYS A 157 29.75 -22.72 -17.77
CA LYS A 157 28.41 -22.40 -17.27
C LYS A 157 28.43 -21.77 -15.88
N GLN A 158 29.34 -22.21 -14.99
CA GLN A 158 29.51 -21.58 -13.69
C GLN A 158 30.00 -20.13 -13.81
N LYS A 159 30.94 -19.88 -14.72
CA LYS A 159 31.41 -18.53 -15.01
C LYS A 159 30.32 -17.65 -15.60
N GLU A 160 29.56 -18.14 -16.58
CA GLU A 160 28.42 -17.43 -17.17
C GLU A 160 27.35 -17.11 -16.11
N ASN A 161 27.01 -18.07 -15.25
CA ASN A 161 26.06 -17.85 -14.15
C ASN A 161 26.58 -16.79 -13.17
N HIS A 162 27.88 -16.80 -12.85
CA HIS A 162 28.49 -15.79 -11.99
C HIS A 162 28.46 -14.39 -12.62
N ASP A 163 28.72 -14.28 -13.92
CA ASP A 163 28.65 -13.01 -14.64
C ASP A 163 27.20 -12.49 -14.77
N LEU A 164 26.23 -13.38 -14.96
CA LEU A 164 24.80 -13.06 -14.90
C LEU A 164 24.39 -12.57 -13.50
N TRP A 165 24.88 -13.23 -12.45
CA TRP A 165 24.60 -12.83 -11.07
C TRP A 165 25.14 -11.43 -10.75
N ARG A 166 26.37 -11.12 -11.15
CA ARG A 166 26.93 -9.75 -11.01
C ARG A 166 26.11 -8.70 -11.75
N THR A 167 25.62 -9.05 -12.94
CA THR A 167 24.77 -8.17 -13.73
C THR A 167 23.45 -7.90 -13.00
N TYR A 168 22.85 -8.94 -12.42
CA TYR A 168 21.66 -8.82 -11.58
C TYR A 168 21.89 -7.91 -10.37
N GLU A 169 22.97 -8.12 -9.60
CA GLU A 169 23.33 -7.27 -8.45
C GLU A 169 23.50 -5.80 -8.86
N THR A 170 24.10 -5.55 -10.02
CA THR A 170 24.28 -4.19 -10.56
C THR A 170 22.93 -3.54 -10.85
N TYR A 171 21.98 -4.28 -11.43
CA TYR A 171 20.63 -3.76 -11.68
C TYR A 171 19.84 -3.56 -10.39
N GLU A 172 19.95 -4.47 -9.43
CA GLU A 172 19.33 -4.36 -8.12
C GLU A 172 19.81 -3.10 -7.38
N HIS A 173 21.12 -2.86 -7.38
CA HIS A 173 21.73 -1.67 -6.81
C HIS A 173 21.27 -0.38 -7.53
N LEU A 174 21.25 -0.37 -8.88
CA LEU A 174 20.73 0.75 -9.65
C LEU A 174 19.27 1.08 -9.31
N ILE A 175 18.42 0.05 -9.20
CA ILE A 175 17.00 0.22 -8.88
C ILE A 175 16.82 0.75 -7.45
N SER A 176 17.48 0.11 -6.48
CA SER A 176 17.31 0.40 -5.07
C SER A 176 17.93 1.74 -4.65
N GLU A 177 19.11 2.09 -5.15
CA GLU A 177 19.83 3.28 -4.71
C GLU A 177 19.57 4.52 -5.55
N ILE A 178 19.22 4.37 -6.83
CA ILE A 178 19.09 5.53 -7.74
C ILE A 178 17.63 5.72 -8.15
N ILE A 179 16.99 4.68 -8.69
CA ILE A 179 15.65 4.84 -9.30
C ILE A 179 14.58 5.08 -8.24
N ILE A 180 14.51 4.22 -7.22
CA ILE A 180 13.47 4.32 -6.17
C ILE A 180 13.57 5.64 -5.40
N PRO A 181 14.75 6.09 -4.93
CA PRO A 181 14.86 7.36 -4.21
C PRO A 181 14.48 8.57 -5.06
N LYS A 182 14.88 8.59 -6.34
CA LYS A 182 14.53 9.68 -7.25
C LYS A 182 13.03 9.73 -7.52
N LEU A 183 12.39 8.58 -7.75
CA LEU A 183 10.95 8.51 -7.93
C LEU A 183 10.20 8.96 -6.66
N SER A 184 10.69 8.57 -5.48
CA SER A 184 10.13 9.01 -4.20
C SER A 184 10.25 10.53 -4.03
N GLN A 185 11.41 11.10 -4.38
CA GLN A 185 11.64 12.54 -4.36
C GLN A 185 10.68 13.28 -5.30
N ASP A 186 10.53 12.82 -6.55
CA ASP A 186 9.67 13.44 -7.55
C ASP A 186 8.19 13.40 -7.14
N VAL A 187 7.73 12.27 -6.61
CA VAL A 187 6.35 12.12 -6.10
C VAL A 187 6.11 13.03 -4.89
N ASN A 188 7.06 13.10 -3.96
CA ASN A 188 6.94 13.95 -2.77
C ASN A 188 6.93 15.43 -3.16
N ALA A 189 7.80 15.86 -4.09
CA ALA A 189 7.82 17.23 -4.59
C ALA A 189 6.48 17.61 -5.24
N GLY A 190 5.95 16.76 -6.13
CA GLY A 190 4.65 17.00 -6.77
C GLY A 190 3.47 16.96 -5.80
N ASN A 191 3.55 16.19 -4.72
CA ASN A 191 2.53 16.21 -3.66
C ASN A 191 2.57 17.50 -2.84
N ILE A 192 3.77 17.98 -2.50
CA ILE A 192 3.94 19.24 -1.77
C ILE A 192 3.39 20.40 -2.60
N GLU A 193 3.69 20.45 -3.90
CA GLU A 193 3.19 21.49 -4.81
C GLU A 193 1.65 21.45 -4.92
N ARG A 194 1.05 20.27 -5.08
CA ARG A 194 -0.41 20.13 -5.12
C ARG A 194 -1.09 20.55 -3.83
N ILE A 195 -0.51 20.20 -2.68
CA ILE A 195 -1.01 20.62 -1.37
C ILE A 195 -0.90 22.13 -1.22
N ALA A 196 0.21 22.73 -1.64
CA ALA A 196 0.40 24.18 -1.61
C ALA A 196 -0.63 24.91 -2.48
N ALA A 197 -0.81 24.47 -3.74
CA ALA A 197 -1.80 25.04 -4.66
C ALA A 197 -3.24 24.89 -4.12
N THR A 198 -3.58 23.73 -3.53
CA THR A 198 -4.90 23.53 -2.93
C THR A 198 -5.12 24.44 -1.73
N LYS A 199 -4.10 24.62 -0.89
CA LYS A 199 -4.15 25.55 0.24
C LYS A 199 -4.38 26.98 -0.21
N GLU A 200 -3.68 27.43 -1.24
CA GLU A 200 -3.82 28.77 -1.81
C GLU A 200 -5.24 29.01 -2.34
N ILE A 201 -5.77 28.09 -3.16
CA ILE A 201 -7.14 28.16 -3.68
C ILE A 201 -8.16 28.19 -2.54
N LEU A 202 -7.96 27.36 -1.51
CA LEU A 202 -8.89 27.25 -0.40
C LEU A 202 -8.85 28.51 0.47
N THR A 203 -7.66 29.07 0.73
CA THR A 203 -7.53 30.33 1.46
C THR A 203 -8.22 31.47 0.71
N ASP A 204 -8.05 31.56 -0.61
CA ASP A 204 -8.67 32.61 -1.42
C ASP A 204 -10.20 32.53 -1.42
N GLN A 205 -10.77 31.34 -1.23
CA GLN A 205 -12.21 31.12 -1.18
C GLN A 205 -12.81 31.22 0.23
N THR A 206 -12.09 30.78 1.28
CA THR A 206 -12.63 30.76 2.65
C THR A 206 -12.58 32.13 3.32
N PHE A 207 -11.51 32.91 3.11
CA PHE A 207 -11.40 34.23 3.76
C PHE A 207 -12.53 35.21 3.38
N PRO A 208 -12.97 35.33 2.12
CA PRO A 208 -14.09 36.20 1.76
C PRO A 208 -15.41 35.77 2.39
N LEU A 209 -15.65 34.46 2.49
CA LEU A 209 -16.86 33.93 3.14
C LEU A 209 -16.87 34.26 4.64
N GLU A 210 -15.73 34.07 5.31
CA GLU A 210 -15.59 34.43 6.73
C GLU A 210 -15.79 35.93 6.95
N ASP A 211 -15.21 36.79 6.10
CA ASP A 211 -15.41 38.23 6.16
C ASP A 211 -16.88 38.62 5.93
N HIS A 212 -17.56 37.98 4.96
CA HIS A 212 -18.98 38.24 4.70
C HIS A 212 -19.87 37.83 5.89
N VAL A 213 -19.62 36.65 6.50
CA VAL A 213 -20.36 36.20 7.68
C VAL A 213 -20.10 37.13 8.87
N TRP A 214 -18.86 37.60 9.03
CA TRP A 214 -18.50 38.54 10.08
C TRP A 214 -19.19 39.90 9.91
N ILE A 215 -19.25 40.43 8.69
CA ILE A 215 -19.99 41.67 8.37
C ILE A 215 -21.48 41.50 8.70
N ALA A 216 -22.10 40.41 8.26
CA ALA A 216 -23.51 40.12 8.56
C ALA A 216 -23.79 40.01 10.06
N TYR A 217 -22.85 39.44 10.82
CA TYR A 217 -22.93 39.37 12.28
C TYR A 217 -22.85 40.75 12.93
N CYS A 218 -21.93 41.62 12.49
CA CYS A 218 -21.84 43.00 12.96
C CYS A 218 -23.13 43.78 12.68
N GLU A 219 -23.68 43.69 11.46
CA GLU A 219 -24.97 44.31 11.12
C GLU A 219 -26.11 43.81 12.02
N TYR A 220 -26.13 42.52 12.33
CA TYR A 220 -27.13 41.95 13.22
C TYR A 220 -27.03 42.53 14.64
N ILE A 221 -25.83 42.69 15.17
CA ILE A 221 -25.61 43.34 16.48
C ILE A 221 -26.09 44.80 16.44
N GLU A 222 -25.74 45.56 15.40
CA GLU A 222 -26.18 46.96 15.26
C GLU A 222 -27.72 47.07 15.21
N ARG A 223 -28.39 46.15 14.50
CA ARG A 223 -29.86 46.09 14.47
C ARG A 223 -30.44 45.77 15.84
N LEU A 224 -29.84 44.84 16.59
CA LEU A 224 -30.27 44.53 17.96
C LEU A 224 -30.12 45.74 18.90
N GLU A 225 -29.03 46.50 18.76
CA GLU A 225 -28.84 47.73 19.53
C GLU A 225 -29.87 48.81 19.19
N SER A 226 -30.21 48.95 17.89
CA SER A 226 -31.28 49.83 17.45
C SER A 226 -32.64 49.43 18.03
N VAL A 227 -32.99 48.13 17.99
CA VAL A 227 -34.21 47.60 18.60
C VAL A 227 -34.22 47.88 20.11
N LYS A 228 -33.11 47.67 20.81
CA LYS A 228 -32.99 48.01 22.23
C LYS A 228 -33.30 49.48 22.49
N LEU A 229 -32.73 50.39 21.69
CA LEU A 229 -32.93 51.84 21.85
C LEU A 229 -34.39 52.25 21.61
N VAL A 230 -35.05 51.68 20.59
CA VAL A 230 -36.48 51.90 20.34
C VAL A 230 -37.34 51.36 21.48
N THR A 231 -37.01 50.18 21.99
CA THR A 231 -37.74 49.56 23.10
C THR A 231 -37.60 50.37 24.38
N ASN A 232 -36.40 50.90 24.68
CA ASN A 232 -36.18 51.79 25.82
C ASN A 232 -37.05 53.05 25.74
N LYS A 233 -37.07 53.72 24.58
CA LYS A 233 -37.92 54.90 24.36
C LYS A 233 -39.41 54.58 24.54
N LEU A 234 -39.85 53.40 24.09
CA LEU A 234 -41.22 52.95 24.28
C LEU A 234 -41.55 52.71 25.76
N VAL A 235 -40.64 52.11 26.52
CA VAL A 235 -40.79 51.92 27.97
C VAL A 235 -40.88 53.27 28.69
N GLU A 236 -39.99 54.21 28.38
CA GLU A 236 -40.01 55.57 28.94
C GLU A 236 -41.36 56.26 28.66
N PHE A 237 -41.83 56.22 27.41
CA PHE A 237 -43.13 56.79 27.03
C PHE A 237 -44.31 56.14 27.77
N LEU A 238 -44.27 54.82 27.96
CA LEU A 238 -45.33 54.09 28.66
C LEU A 238 -45.31 54.31 30.17
N GLN A 239 -44.14 54.55 30.78
CA GLN A 239 -44.03 54.89 32.20
C GLN A 239 -44.79 56.18 32.55
N ASP A 240 -44.82 57.15 31.63
CA ASP A 240 -45.54 58.40 31.83
C ASP A 240 -47.07 58.26 31.65
N GLN A 241 -47.54 57.23 30.93
CA GLN A 241 -48.94 57.07 30.52
C GLN A 241 -49.68 55.97 31.28
N PHE A 242 -48.98 54.97 31.82
CA PHE A 242 -49.58 53.79 32.43
C PHE A 242 -48.98 53.51 33.82
N HIS A 243 -49.85 53.30 34.81
CA HIS A 243 -49.48 52.68 36.09
C HIS A 243 -49.93 51.22 36.08
N GLY A 244 -49.00 50.27 36.20
CA GLY A 244 -49.32 48.88 36.45
C GLY A 244 -48.46 47.82 35.74
N GLU A 245 -48.89 46.58 35.95
CA GLU A 245 -48.29 45.27 35.61
C GLU A 245 -47.79 45.13 34.16
N GLN A 246 -48.33 45.91 33.21
CA GLN A 246 -47.89 45.89 31.82
C GLN A 246 -46.51 46.54 31.61
N VAL A 247 -46.18 47.57 32.38
CA VAL A 247 -44.85 48.22 32.34
C VAL A 247 -43.79 47.28 32.91
N GLU A 248 -44.10 46.53 33.97
CA GLU A 248 -43.20 45.52 34.53
C GLU A 248 -42.92 44.38 33.54
N ARG A 249 -43.93 43.93 32.79
CA ARG A 249 -43.77 42.88 31.79
C ARG A 249 -42.87 43.32 30.62
N LEU A 250 -42.96 44.58 30.22
CA LEU A 250 -42.13 45.16 29.16
C LEU A 250 -40.69 45.38 29.64
N ALA A 251 -40.50 45.85 30.87
CA ALA A 251 -39.18 45.96 31.50
C ALA A 251 -38.49 44.59 31.64
N ALA A 252 -39.24 43.53 31.97
CA ALA A 252 -38.70 42.17 32.04
C ALA A 252 -38.24 41.64 30.67
N GLN A 253 -39.00 41.91 29.60
CA GLN A 253 -38.58 41.57 28.23
C GLN A 253 -37.32 42.35 27.81
N LEU A 254 -37.22 43.60 28.23
CA LEU A 254 -36.06 44.45 27.96
C LEU A 254 -34.80 43.93 28.66
N ALA A 255 -34.93 43.51 29.93
CA ALA A 255 -33.83 42.89 30.67
C ALA A 255 -33.30 41.60 30.00
N ILE A 256 -34.18 40.81 29.36
CA ILE A 256 -33.77 39.63 28.59
C ILE A 256 -32.94 40.04 27.37
N VAL A 257 -33.38 41.06 26.62
CA VAL A 257 -32.65 41.57 25.45
C VAL A 257 -31.29 42.15 25.87
N GLU A 258 -31.22 42.88 26.98
CA GLU A 258 -29.95 43.40 27.51
C GLU A 258 -28.98 42.28 27.91
N ASN A 259 -29.49 41.22 28.54
CA ASN A 259 -28.67 40.07 28.93
C ASN A 259 -28.17 39.30 27.69
N LEU A 260 -28.99 39.18 26.64
CA LEU A 260 -28.58 38.60 25.36
C LEU A 260 -27.48 39.44 24.68
N ILE A 261 -27.65 40.76 24.59
CA ILE A 261 -26.63 41.66 24.04
C ILE A 261 -25.34 41.60 24.88
N GLY A 262 -25.46 41.60 26.21
CA GLY A 262 -24.33 41.47 27.12
C GLY A 262 -23.56 40.18 26.93
N ARG A 263 -24.27 39.03 26.79
CA ARG A 263 -23.66 37.73 26.52
C ARG A 263 -23.02 37.65 25.14
N LEU A 264 -23.64 38.24 24.11
CA LEU A 264 -23.06 38.30 22.77
C LEU A 264 -21.77 39.14 22.73
N LYS A 265 -21.74 40.26 23.48
CA LYS A 265 -20.53 41.10 23.62
C LYS A 265 -19.45 40.45 24.49
N ALA A 266 -19.84 39.76 25.56
CA ALA A 266 -18.91 39.10 26.49
C ALA A 266 -18.41 37.74 25.98
N GLY A 267 -19.13 37.10 25.04
CA GLY A 267 -18.88 35.76 24.52
C GLY A 267 -17.59 35.56 23.72
N GLY A 268 -16.61 36.46 23.82
CA GLY A 268 -15.24 36.18 23.37
C GLY A 268 -15.05 35.95 21.87
N LEU A 269 -16.04 36.29 21.04
CA LEU A 269 -15.94 36.25 19.57
C LEU A 269 -15.17 37.45 18.99
N GLY A 270 -14.42 38.19 19.81
CA GLY A 270 -13.39 39.05 19.24
C GLY A 270 -12.47 38.14 18.43
N ARG A 271 -12.36 38.37 17.11
CA ARG A 271 -11.37 37.71 16.24
C ARG A 271 -10.08 37.64 17.04
N SER A 272 -9.76 36.47 17.61
CA SER A 272 -8.43 36.27 18.14
C SER A 272 -7.57 36.51 16.91
N LYS A 273 -6.68 37.50 16.96
CA LYS A 273 -5.61 37.62 15.98
C LYS A 273 -4.69 36.41 16.14
N SER A 274 -5.20 35.21 15.92
CA SER A 274 -4.47 33.95 15.83
C SER A 274 -3.90 33.75 14.43
N GLY A 275 -4.08 34.73 13.53
CA GLY A 275 -3.33 34.88 12.30
C GLY A 275 -1.88 35.35 12.49
N SER A 276 -1.24 35.16 13.65
CA SER A 276 0.23 35.11 13.68
C SER A 276 0.64 33.81 13.01
N CYS A 277 0.68 33.87 11.69
CA CYS A 277 1.35 32.91 10.82
C CYS A 277 2.73 32.66 11.45
N PHE A 278 2.93 31.48 12.04
CA PHE A 278 4.25 31.06 12.49
C PHE A 278 5.16 31.16 11.27
N PRO A 279 6.27 31.93 11.31
CA PRO A 279 7.25 31.87 10.25
C PRO A 279 7.78 30.45 10.24
N VAL A 280 7.41 29.67 9.23
CA VAL A 280 8.07 28.42 8.90
C VAL A 280 9.51 28.82 8.58
N LYS A 281 10.41 28.63 9.53
CA LYS A 281 11.84 28.67 9.28
C LYS A 281 12.15 27.52 8.32
N ILE A 282 12.26 27.84 7.04
CA ILE A 282 12.91 26.97 6.07
C ILE A 282 14.39 27.02 6.45
N CYS A 283 14.90 25.95 7.03
CA CYS A 283 16.34 25.77 7.16
C CYS A 283 16.87 25.39 5.77
N GLU A 284 17.68 26.29 5.19
CA GLU A 284 18.61 25.97 4.09
C GLU A 284 19.72 25.03 4.56
#